data_AF-A0A8S1LWK9-F1
#
_entry.id   AF-A0A8S1LWK9-F1
#
_cell.length_a   1.000
_cell.length_b   1.000
_cell.length_c   1.000
_cell.angle_alpha   90.00
_cell.angle_beta   90.00
_cell.angle_gamma   90.00
#
_symmetry.space_group_name_H-M   'P 1'
#
loop_
_entity.id
_entity.type
_entity.pdbx_description
1 polymer ?
#
loop_
_entity_poly.entity_id
_entity_poly.type
_entity_poly.pdbx_seq_one_letter_code
_entity_poly.pdbx_strand_id
1 'polypeptide(L)'
;MGRRANHKGQIQAASDMHITTWSKELTKGAQECSESCPEPPLNCRHYKAQQAFLIHKQRVYSDNQVTDPYLILNEWMQSKQYAQQLLQSMLFQIGCGRAINSNLGDYTQYIVCYFDFVRIQS
;
A
#
# COMPACT_ATOMS: atom_id res chain seq x y z
N MET A 1 -13.48 -0.10 -16.25
CA MET A 1 -12.84 -1.04 -15.29
C MET A 1 -13.60 -2.36 -15.34
N GLY A 2 -12.93 -3.47 -15.66
CA GLY A 2 -13.57 -4.78 -15.87
C GLY A 2 -13.33 -5.74 -14.69
N ARG A 3 -14.10 -6.83 -14.65
CA ARG A 3 -13.94 -7.92 -13.67
C ARG A 3 -12.52 -8.50 -13.78
N ARG A 4 -11.84 -8.71 -12.65
CA ARG A 4 -10.49 -9.31 -12.60
C ARG A 4 -10.53 -10.68 -11.94
N ALA A 5 -9.73 -11.60 -12.45
CA ALA A 5 -9.50 -12.90 -11.82
C ALA A 5 -8.65 -12.73 -10.54
N ASN A 6 -8.89 -13.56 -9.54
CA ASN A 6 -8.08 -13.64 -8.34
C ASN A 6 -6.75 -14.38 -8.62
N HIS A 7 -5.91 -14.54 -7.59
CA HIS A 7 -4.63 -15.26 -7.66
C HIS A 7 -4.72 -16.75 -8.10
N LYS A 8 -5.94 -17.31 -8.24
CA LYS A 8 -6.20 -18.66 -8.77
C LYS A 8 -6.78 -18.65 -10.18
N GLY A 9 -6.85 -17.49 -10.84
CA GLY A 9 -7.46 -17.35 -12.16
C GLY A 9 -9.00 -17.33 -12.15
N GLN A 10 -9.64 -17.25 -10.98
CA GLN A 10 -11.10 -17.29 -10.85
C GLN A 10 -11.69 -15.89 -10.68
N ILE A 11 -12.78 -15.60 -11.39
CA ILE A 11 -13.56 -14.37 -11.19
C ILE A 11 -14.66 -14.68 -10.17
N GLN A 12 -14.46 -14.27 -8.92
CA GLN A 12 -15.45 -14.36 -7.85
C GLN A 12 -15.97 -12.95 -7.53
N ALA A 13 -17.29 -12.80 -7.42
CA ALA A 13 -17.90 -11.56 -6.96
C ALA A 13 -17.99 -11.57 -5.44
N ALA A 14 -17.73 -10.42 -4.81
CA ALA A 14 -18.06 -10.19 -3.41
C ALA A 14 -19.44 -9.52 -3.33
N SER A 15 -20.26 -9.94 -2.38
CA SER A 15 -21.60 -9.39 -2.14
C SER A 15 -21.58 -8.01 -1.49
N ASP A 16 -20.48 -7.64 -0.85
CA ASP A 16 -20.36 -6.53 0.10
C ASP A 16 -19.02 -5.79 -0.01
N MET A 17 -18.51 -5.63 -1.24
CA MET A 17 -17.27 -4.87 -1.46
C MET A 17 -17.50 -3.38 -1.24
N HIS A 18 -16.84 -2.80 -0.25
CA HIS A 18 -16.90 -1.35 -0.01
C HIS A 18 -15.99 -0.58 -0.97
N ILE A 19 -16.44 0.63 -1.35
CA ILE A 19 -15.58 1.58 -2.05
C ILE A 19 -14.66 2.22 -1.01
N THR A 20 -13.36 2.00 -1.15
CA THR A 20 -12.34 2.59 -0.28
C THR A 20 -12.21 4.09 -0.54
N THR A 21 -12.04 4.87 0.53
CA THR A 21 -11.81 6.32 0.47
C THR A 21 -10.38 6.69 0.87
N TRP A 22 -9.90 7.84 0.41
CA TRP A 22 -8.56 8.32 0.75
C TRP A 22 -8.55 9.00 2.13
N SER A 23 -7.64 8.59 3.02
CA SER A 23 -7.47 9.18 4.35
C SER A 23 -6.18 9.98 4.46
N LYS A 24 -6.32 11.26 4.80
CA LYS A 24 -5.17 12.17 5.04
C LYS A 24 -4.34 11.73 6.25
N GLU A 25 -4.97 11.18 7.27
CA GLU A 25 -4.28 10.70 8.48
C GLU A 25 -3.40 9.49 8.17
N LEU A 26 -3.96 8.49 7.47
CA LEU A 26 -3.20 7.33 7.02
C LEU A 26 -2.06 7.74 6.08
N THR A 27 -2.31 8.72 5.20
CA THR A 27 -1.30 9.26 4.28
C THR A 27 -0.11 9.86 5.03
N LYS A 28 -0.38 10.66 6.08
CA LYS A 28 0.66 11.27 6.89
C LYS A 28 1.55 10.20 7.55
N GLY A 29 0.94 9.21 8.20
CA GLY A 29 1.70 8.12 8.80
C GLY A 29 2.49 7.30 7.77
N ALA A 30 1.91 7.05 6.59
CA ALA A 30 2.58 6.31 5.52
C ALA A 30 3.78 7.08 4.96
N GLN A 31 3.67 8.40 4.85
CA GLN A 31 4.76 9.28 4.43
C GLN A 31 5.91 9.24 5.45
N GLU A 32 5.60 9.43 6.73
CA GLU A 32 6.58 9.36 7.82
C GLU A 32 7.29 7.98 7.86
N CYS A 33 6.56 6.88 7.63
CA CYS A 33 7.23 5.57 7.53
C CYS A 33 8.11 5.45 6.28
N SER A 34 7.66 5.96 5.13
CA SER A 34 8.46 5.88 3.91
C SER A 34 9.79 6.64 4.03
N GLU A 35 9.78 7.80 4.71
CA GLU A 35 10.96 8.66 4.90
C GLU A 35 11.97 8.06 5.89
N SER A 36 11.50 7.35 6.92
CA SER A 36 12.35 6.74 7.95
C SER A 36 13.07 5.45 7.49
N CYS A 37 13.01 5.11 6.20
CA CYS A 37 13.70 3.98 5.58
C CYS A 37 13.34 2.64 6.23
N PRO A 38 12.21 2.02 5.84
CA PRO A 38 11.77 0.76 6.43
C PRO A 38 12.60 -0.40 5.87
N GLU A 39 13.87 -0.52 6.28
CA GLU A 39 14.61 -1.77 6.09
C GLU A 39 13.96 -2.92 6.89
N PRO A 40 13.36 -2.66 8.08
CA PRO A 40 12.44 -3.57 8.74
C PRO A 40 10.98 -3.07 8.68
N PRO A 41 10.03 -3.88 8.19
CA PRO A 41 8.59 -3.60 8.27
C PRO A 41 8.08 -3.30 9.69
N LEU A 42 8.83 -3.73 10.71
CA LEU A 42 8.56 -3.46 12.13
C LEU A 42 8.55 -1.97 12.47
N ASN A 43 9.30 -1.13 11.75
CA ASN A 43 9.34 0.31 12.00
C ASN A 43 8.03 1.00 11.57
N CYS A 44 7.35 0.47 10.54
CA CYS A 44 6.01 0.91 10.13
C CYS A 44 4.89 0.45 11.07
N ARG A 45 5.17 -0.37 12.10
CA ARG A 45 4.13 -0.83 13.04
C ARG A 45 3.76 0.19 14.11
N HIS A 46 4.35 1.39 14.10
CA HIS A 46 4.11 2.42 15.13
C HIS A 46 2.73 3.07 15.07
N TYR A 47 1.91 2.79 14.05
CA TYR A 47 0.50 3.17 14.03
C TYR A 47 -0.37 1.96 14.38
N LYS A 48 -0.84 1.95 15.64
CA LYS A 48 -1.82 1.10 16.33
C LYS A 48 -2.25 -0.22 15.64
N ALA A 49 -2.27 -1.28 16.45
CA ALA A 49 -2.57 -2.70 16.21
C ALA A 49 -3.82 -3.11 15.36
N GLN A 50 -4.51 -2.18 14.70
CA GLN A 50 -5.65 -2.42 13.82
C GLN A 50 -5.38 -2.08 12.35
N GLN A 51 -4.28 -1.39 12.03
CA GLN A 51 -3.97 -0.98 10.67
C GLN A 51 -3.04 -1.99 9.99
N ALA A 52 -3.43 -2.47 8.80
CA ALA A 52 -2.55 -3.25 7.96
C ALA A 52 -1.75 -2.34 7.04
N PHE A 53 -0.65 -2.85 6.49
CA PHE A 53 0.21 -2.07 5.60
C PHE A 53 0.84 -2.93 4.49
N LEU A 54 1.15 -2.27 3.38
CA LEU A 54 1.91 -2.82 2.26
C LEU A 54 3.12 -1.92 1.99
N ILE A 55 4.24 -2.54 1.62
CA ILE A 55 5.49 -1.84 1.27
C ILE A 55 5.93 -2.28 -0.12
N HIS A 56 6.28 -1.32 -0.95
CA HIS A 56 7.00 -1.50 -2.21
C HIS A 56 8.40 -0.90 -2.08
N LYS A 57 9.41 -1.64 -2.52
CA LYS A 57 10.81 -1.21 -2.51
C LYS A 57 11.41 -1.45 -3.90
N GLN A 58 11.98 -0.42 -4.50
CA GLN A 58 12.64 -0.53 -5.80
C GLN A 58 13.89 0.36 -5.86
N ARG A 59 14.93 -0.09 -6.56
CA ARG A 59 16.04 0.78 -6.95
C ARG A 59 15.59 1.68 -8.10
N VAL A 60 16.00 2.94 -8.07
CA VAL A 60 15.70 3.96 -9.09
C VAL A 60 16.99 4.67 -9.50
N TYR A 61 16.95 5.37 -10.64
CA TYR A 61 18.13 6.02 -11.21
C TYR A 61 18.28 7.49 -10.77
N SER A 62 17.22 8.08 -10.22
CA SER A 62 17.23 9.48 -9.75
C SER A 62 16.23 9.70 -8.61
N ASP A 63 16.44 10.79 -7.87
CA ASP A 63 15.55 11.32 -6.83
C ASP A 63 14.21 11.85 -7.37
N ASN A 64 14.16 12.19 -8.65
CA ASN A 64 12.98 12.69 -9.34
C ASN A 64 12.22 11.60 -10.12
N GLN A 65 12.54 10.32 -9.93
CA GLN A 65 11.89 9.21 -10.62
C GLN A 65 10.38 9.20 -10.37
N VAL A 66 9.59 9.50 -11.40
CA VAL A 66 8.13 9.32 -11.35
C VAL A 66 7.82 7.83 -11.44
N THR A 67 6.95 7.34 -10.56
CA THR A 67 6.47 5.96 -10.58
C THR A 67 4.98 5.96 -10.84
N ASP A 68 4.55 5.13 -11.79
CA ASP A 68 3.14 4.88 -12.04
C ASP A 68 2.56 4.00 -10.92
N PRO A 69 1.60 4.50 -10.12
CA PRO A 69 0.96 3.72 -9.05
C PRO A 69 0.27 2.46 -9.55
N TYR A 70 -0.16 2.40 -10.82
CA TYR A 70 -0.82 1.21 -11.38
C TYR A 70 0.14 0.03 -11.52
N LEU A 71 1.43 0.27 -11.73
CA LEU A 71 2.43 -0.80 -11.78
C LEU A 71 2.53 -1.50 -10.43
N ILE A 72 2.61 -0.71 -9.36
CA ILE A 72 2.71 -1.21 -7.98
C ILE A 72 1.41 -1.94 -7.59
N LEU A 73 0.26 -1.35 -7.92
CA LEU A 73 -1.03 -1.99 -7.66
C LEU A 73 -1.13 -3.35 -8.37
N ASN A 74 -0.70 -3.44 -9.62
CA ASN A 74 -0.73 -4.70 -10.36
C ASN A 74 0.23 -5.73 -9.76
N GLU A 75 1.43 -5.32 -9.35
CA GLU A 75 2.38 -6.17 -8.63
C GLU A 75 1.75 -6.73 -7.34
N TRP A 76 1.19 -5.86 -6.50
CA TRP A 76 0.53 -6.28 -5.27
C TRP A 76 -0.65 -7.22 -5.54
N MET A 77 -1.43 -6.98 -6.59
CA MET A 77 -2.54 -7.86 -6.98
C MET A 77 -2.10 -9.24 -7.49
N GLN A 78 -0.86 -9.40 -7.95
CA GLN A 78 -0.30 -10.70 -8.36
C GLN A 78 0.18 -11.52 -7.15
N SER A 79 0.60 -10.87 -6.07
CA SER A 79 0.97 -11.54 -4.81
C SER A 79 -0.28 -11.97 -4.05
N LYS A 80 -0.39 -13.27 -3.70
CA LYS A 80 -1.54 -13.79 -2.94
C LYS A 80 -1.76 -13.03 -1.62
N GLN A 81 -0.69 -12.75 -0.89
CA GLN A 81 -0.76 -12.09 0.42
C GLN A 81 -1.21 -10.63 0.28
N TYR A 82 -0.64 -9.90 -0.69
CA TYR A 82 -0.97 -8.49 -0.89
C TYR A 82 -2.34 -8.31 -1.55
N ALA A 83 -2.71 -9.20 -2.47
CA ALA A 83 -4.04 -9.23 -3.05
C ALA A 83 -5.13 -9.48 -1.99
N GLN A 84 -4.88 -10.33 -0.99
CA GLN A 84 -5.81 -10.53 0.12
C GLN A 84 -6.03 -9.24 0.93
N GLN A 85 -4.97 -8.48 1.19
CA GLN A 85 -5.06 -7.20 1.88
C GLN A 85 -5.84 -6.15 1.06
N LEU A 86 -5.58 -6.07 -0.24
CA LEU A 86 -6.24 -5.12 -1.16
C LEU A 86 -7.71 -5.47 -1.44
N LEU A 87 -8.04 -6.76 -1.43
CA LEU A 87 -9.38 -7.27 -1.73
C LEU A 87 -10.20 -7.56 -0.47
N GLN A 88 -9.75 -7.10 0.69
CA GLN A 88 -10.47 -7.28 1.93
C GLN A 88 -11.75 -6.41 1.89
N SER A 89 -12.92 -7.05 1.92
CA SER A 89 -14.21 -6.35 1.83
C SER A 89 -14.41 -5.30 2.91
N MET A 90 -13.80 -5.51 4.08
CA MET A 90 -13.81 -4.58 5.22
C MET A 90 -12.86 -3.38 5.06
N LEU A 91 -12.20 -3.20 3.91
CA LEU A 91 -11.30 -2.07 3.70
C LEU A 91 -12.08 -0.77 3.40
N PHE A 92 -12.04 0.19 4.34
CA PHE A 92 -12.77 1.46 4.21
C PHE A 92 -11.91 2.64 3.81
N GLN A 93 -10.66 2.68 4.30
CA GLN A 93 -9.76 3.80 4.03
C GLN A 93 -8.36 3.33 3.67
N ILE A 94 -7.71 4.12 2.81
CA ILE A 94 -6.31 3.94 2.40
C ILE A 94 -5.58 5.27 2.48
N GLY A 95 -4.29 5.24 2.82
CA GLY A 95 -3.38 6.35 2.62
C GLY A 95 -1.97 5.86 2.36
N CYS A 96 -1.27 6.50 1.42
CA CYS A 96 0.05 6.06 0.99
C CYS A 96 1.08 7.19 1.01
N GLY A 97 2.33 6.83 1.29
CA GLY A 97 3.47 7.72 1.28
C GLY A 97 4.57 7.20 0.36
N ARG A 98 5.42 8.11 -0.11
CA ARG A 98 6.56 7.81 -0.98
C ARG A 98 7.77 8.59 -0.52
N ALA A 99 8.90 7.90 -0.44
CA ALA A 99 10.21 8.52 -0.26
C ALA A 99 11.24 7.88 -1.20
N ILE A 100 12.24 8.67 -1.58
CA ILE A 100 13.46 8.16 -2.21
C ILE A 100 14.61 8.51 -1.29
N ASN A 101 15.34 7.48 -0.86
CA ASN A 101 16.58 7.66 -0.12
C ASN A 101 17.77 7.45 -1.07
N SER A 102 18.77 8.31 -0.97
CA SER A 102 20.06 8.15 -1.63
C SER A 102 21.07 7.60 -0.63
N ASN A 103 21.68 6.45 -0.96
CA ASN A 103 22.79 5.92 -0.18
C ASN A 103 23.94 5.59 -1.12
N LEU A 104 25.09 6.25 -0.95
CA LEU A 104 26.34 5.98 -1.66
C LEU A 104 26.21 5.88 -3.20
N GLY A 105 25.34 6.68 -3.81
CA GLY A 105 25.13 6.73 -5.28
C GLY A 105 24.00 5.85 -5.80
N ASP A 106 23.38 5.03 -4.95
CA ASP A 106 22.16 4.28 -5.27
C ASP A 106 20.93 5.02 -4.71
N TYR A 107 19.92 5.23 -5.57
CA TYR A 107 18.61 5.72 -5.13
C TYR A 107 17.68 4.55 -4.90
N THR A 108 17.09 4.47 -3.71
CA THR A 108 16.08 3.47 -3.38
C THR A 108 14.77 4.16 -3.06
N GLN A 109 13.74 3.79 -3.80
CA GLN A 109 12.38 4.26 -3.56
C GLN A 109 11.62 3.30 -2.65
N TYR A 110 10.92 3.88 -1.69
CA TYR A 110 9.97 3.21 -0.82
C TYR A 110 8.58 3.80 -1.05
N ILE A 111 7.59 2.93 -1.19
CA ILE A 111 6.17 3.30 -1.15
C ILE A 111 5.52 2.47 -0.07
N VAL A 112 4.81 3.12 0.84
CA VAL A 112 4.10 2.50 1.95
C VAL A 112 2.63 2.86 1.82
N CYS A 113 1.72 1.91 1.99
CA CYS A 113 0.29 2.17 2.09
C CYS A 113 -0.25 1.56 3.38
N TYR A 114 -0.99 2.37 4.15
CA TYR A 114 -1.78 1.92 5.28
C TYR A 114 -3.24 1.72 4.90
N PHE A 115 -3.86 0.79 5.60
CA PHE A 115 -5.22 0.33 5.39
C PHE A 115 -5.97 0.33 6.72
N ASP A 116 -7.17 0.92 6.73
CA ASP A 116 -8.07 0.85 7.88
C ASP A 116 -9.30 0.00 7.57
N PHE A 117 -9.61 -0.89 8.52
CA PHE A 117 -10.72 -1.83 8.47
C PHE A 117 -11.90 -1.42 9.36
N VAL A 118 -11.75 -0.36 10.15
CA VAL A 118 -12.80 0.07 11.05
C VAL A 118 -13.74 1.01 10.31
N ARG A 119 -15.02 0.61 10.22
CA ARG A 119 -16.09 1.52 9.85
C ARG A 119 -16.32 2.46 11.03
N ILE A 120 -15.71 3.64 11.01
CA ILE A 120 -16.06 4.69 11.96
C ILE A 120 -17.52 5.08 11.66
N GLN A 121 -18.46 4.57 12.44
CA GLN A 121 -19.80 5.14 12.54
C GLN A 121 -19.65 6.42 13.35
N SER A 122 -19.56 7.56 12.66
CA SER A 122 -19.78 8.89 13.26
C SER A 122 -21.26 9.12 13.49
#